data_AF-A0A0R3WYA2-F1
#
_entry.id   AF-A0A0R3WYA2-F1
#
_cell.length_a   1.000
_cell.length_b   1.000
_cell.length_c   1.000
_cell.angle_alpha   90.00
_cell.angle_beta   90.00
_cell.angle_gamma   90.00
#
_symmetry.space_group_name_H-M   'P 1'
#
loop_
_entity.id
_entity.type
_entity.pdbx_description
1 polymer ?
#
loop_
_entity_poly.entity_id
_entity_poly.type
_entity_poly.pdbx_seq_one_letter_code
_entity_poly.pdbx_strand_id
1 'polypeptide(L)' 'LCKTTRDYQAAIRLFRQALAVGTDDITVLSAIYSQLGNAYFYEHDFLHALEFHRWDLSLSR' A
#
# COMPACT_ATOMS: atom_id res chain seq x y z
N LEU A 1 -2.64 11.24 27.00
CA LEU A 1 -1.48 11.03 26.11
C LEU A 1 -2.00 10.50 24.77
N CYS A 2 -2.13 11.35 23.74
CA CYS A 2 -2.59 10.91 22.42
C CYS A 2 -1.43 10.17 21.76
N LYS A 3 -1.47 8.83 21.72
CA LYS A 3 -0.43 8.04 21.04
C LYS A 3 -0.76 8.08 19.54
N THR A 4 -0.25 9.08 18.84
CA THR A 4 -0.29 9.17 17.37
C THR A 4 0.72 8.20 16.75
N THR A 5 0.76 6.95 17.24
CA THR A 5 1.58 5.91 16.62
C THR A 5 0.90 5.51 15.32
N ARG A 6 1.49 5.93 14.19
CA ARG A 6 1.12 5.41 12.87
C ARG A 6 1.57 3.95 12.82
N ASP A 7 0.60 3.04 12.88
CA ASP A 7 0.84 1.60 12.80
C ASP A 7 0.82 1.17 11.33
N TYR A 8 1.97 1.33 10.67
CA TYR A 8 2.12 0.97 9.26
C TYR A 8 2.10 -0.54 9.05
N GLN A 9 2.50 -1.34 10.04
CA GLN A 9 2.37 -2.79 9.97
C GLN A 9 0.90 -3.25 9.92
N ALA A 10 0.03 -2.61 10.70
CA ALA A 10 -1.41 -2.85 10.60
C ALA A 10 -1.97 -2.40 9.24
N ALA A 11 -1.55 -1.23 8.75
CA ALA A 11 -1.94 -0.76 7.42
C ALA A 11 -1.54 -1.74 6.31
N ILE A 12 -0.30 -2.22 6.32
CA ILE A 12 0.20 -3.22 5.37
C ILE A 12 -0.67 -4.49 5.40
N ARG A 13 -0.99 -5.02 6.59
CA ARG A 13 -1.85 -6.21 6.71
C ARG A 13 -3.24 -5.98 6.09
N LEU A 14 -3.87 -4.86 6.40
CA LEU A 14 -5.20 -4.52 5.89
C LEU A 14 -5.21 -4.34 4.37
N PHE A 15 -4.24 -3.61 3.82
CA PHE A 15 -4.16 -3.42 2.37
C PHE A 15 -3.80 -4.70 1.61
N ARG A 16 -2.96 -5.59 2.16
CA ARG A 16 -2.71 -6.92 1.56
C ARG A 16 -3.96 -7.80 1.58
N GLN A 17 -4.79 -7.70 2.61
CA GLN A 17 -6.09 -8.38 2.62
C GLN A 17 -7.03 -7.81 1.56
N ALA A 18 -7.10 -6.48 1.42
CA ALA A 18 -7.88 -5.84 0.36
C ALA A 18 -7.43 -6.28 -1.05
N LEU A 19 -6.11 -6.39 -1.29
CA LEU A 19 -5.59 -6.96 -2.53
C LEU A 19 -6.02 -8.41 -2.75
N ALA A 20 -6.02 -9.24 -1.70
CA ALA A 20 -6.42 -10.64 -1.80
C ALA A 20 -7.92 -10.82 -2.07
N VAL A 21 -8.77 -9.90 -1.60
CA VAL A 21 -10.20 -9.84 -1.95
C VAL A 21 -10.37 -9.48 -3.43
N GLY A 22 -9.49 -8.61 -3.96
CA GLY A 22 -9.54 -8.15 -5.34
C GLY A 22 -10.58 -7.06 -5.57
N THR A 23 -10.42 -6.34 -6.68
CA THR A 23 -11.34 -5.30 -7.14
C THR A 23 -11.23 -5.17 -8.66
N ASP A 24 -12.35 -4.92 -9.33
CA ASP A 24 -12.38 -4.58 -10.75
C ASP A 24 -12.22 -3.07 -11.00
N ASP A 25 -12.29 -2.25 -9.94
CA ASP A 25 -12.05 -0.81 -10.01
C ASP A 25 -10.54 -0.51 -9.96
N ILE A 26 -10.00 -0.10 -11.10
CA ILE A 26 -8.59 0.28 -11.27
C ILE A 26 -8.19 1.43 -10.33
N THR A 27 -9.11 2.35 -10.02
CA THR A 27 -8.86 3.47 -9.12
C THR A 27 -8.65 2.99 -7.69
N VAL A 28 -9.46 2.02 -7.25
CA VAL A 28 -9.31 1.38 -5.94
C VAL A 28 -8.00 0.58 -5.90
N LEU A 29 -7.66 -0.15 -6.97
CA LEU A 29 -6.41 -0.91 -7.03
C LEU A 29 -5.18 0.00 -6.99
N SER A 30 -5.19 1.12 -7.73
CA SER A 30 -4.15 2.16 -7.69
C SER A 30 -4.00 2.75 -6.28
N ALA A 31 -5.11 3.10 -5.63
CA ALA A 31 -5.08 3.59 -4.25
C ALA A 31 -4.46 2.56 -3.28
N ILE A 32 -4.78 1.28 -3.43
CA ILE A 32 -4.20 0.22 -2.58
C ILE A 32 -2.69 0.09 -2.81
N TYR A 33 -2.23 0.06 -4.06
CA TYR A 33 -0.80 0.00 -4.37
C TYR A 33 -0.03 1.23 -3.88
N SER A 34 -0.56 2.43 -4.10
CA SER A 34 0.04 3.67 -3.60
C SER A 34 0.18 3.67 -2.07
N GLN A 35 -0.86 3.22 -1.36
CA GLN A 35 -0.85 3.17 0.10
C GLN A 35 0.05 2.07 0.66
N LEU A 36 0.17 0.92 -0.01
CA LEU A 36 1.15 -0.11 0.35
C LEU A 36 2.58 0.39 0.13
N GLY A 37 2.85 1.05 -0.98
CA GLY A 37 4.15 1.67 -1.26
C GLY A 37 4.57 2.63 -0.14
N ASN A 38 3.65 3.53 0.24
CA ASN A 38 3.87 4.47 1.35
C ASN A 38 4.08 3.75 2.69
N ALA A 39 3.28 2.74 3.02
CA ALA A 39 3.39 2.05 4.29
C ALA A 39 4.71 1.27 4.42
N TYR A 40 5.16 0.57 3.37
CA TYR A 40 6.47 -0.08 3.35
C TYR A 40 7.62 0.92 3.40
N PHE A 41 7.48 2.07 2.73
CA PHE A 41 8.47 3.14 2.80
C PHE A 41 8.67 3.63 4.25
N TYR A 42 7.59 3.80 5.01
CA TYR A 42 7.66 4.20 6.41
C TYR A 42 8.15 3.11 7.36
N GLU A 43 8.04 1.83 6.99
CA GLU A 43 8.68 0.70 7.69
C GLU A 43 10.13 0.47 7.24
N HIS A 44 10.68 1.34 6.37
CA HIS A 44 12.01 1.23 5.78
C HIS A 44 12.24 -0.02 4.90
N ASP A 45 11.16 -0.66 4.45
CA ASP A 45 11.20 -1.76 3.48
C ASP A 45 11.10 -1.22 2.05
N PHE A 46 12.22 -0.69 1.57
CA PHE A 46 12.25 0.04 0.31
C PHE A 46 12.07 -0.85 -0.92
N LEU A 47 12.37 -2.15 -0.82
CA LEU A 47 12.18 -3.08 -1.93
C LEU A 47 10.70 -3.27 -2.23
N HIS A 48 9.89 -3.54 -1.20
CA HIS A 48 8.44 -3.64 -1.35
C HIS A 48 7.83 -2.27 -1.69
N ALA A 49 8.31 -1.18 -1.09
CA ALA A 49 7.83 0.16 -1.44
C ALA A 49 7.96 0.46 -2.94
N LEU A 50 9.14 0.18 -3.51
CA LEU A 50 9.41 0.36 -4.93
C LEU A 50 8.53 -0.55 -5.80
N GLU A 51 8.35 -1.81 -5.41
CA GLU A 51 7.50 -2.77 -6.13
C GLU A 51 6.06 -2.24 -6.26
N PHE A 52 5.45 -1.84 -5.15
CA PHE A 52 4.07 -1.35 -5.14
C PHE A 52 3.91 -0.03 -5.90
N HIS A 53 4.86 0.90 -5.80
CA HIS A 53 4.83 2.12 -6.62
C HIS A 53 4.99 1.83 -8.12
N ARG A 54 5.76 0.81 -8.51
CA ARG A 54 5.88 0.40 -9.92
C ARG A 54 4.57 -0.21 -10.44
N TRP A 55 3.88 -1.00 -9.62
CA TRP A 55 2.57 -1.54 -9.99
C TRP A 55 1.54 -0.42 -10.15
N ASP A 56 1.49 0.54 -9.24
CA ASP A 56 0.62 1.73 -9.36
C ASP A 56 0.90 2.51 -10.66
N LEU A 57 2.17 2.75 -10.97
CA LEU A 57 2.58 3.41 -12.22
C LEU A 57 2.19 2.59 -13.46
N SER A 58 2.21 1.26 -13.38
CA SER A 58 1.82 0.39 -14.49
C SER A 58 0.31 0.39 -14.77
N LEU A 59 -0.52 0.70 -13.77
CA LEU A 59 -1.97 0.88 -13.96
C LEU A 59 -2.30 2.24 -14.58
N SER A 60 -1.43 3.22 -14.38
CA SER A 60 -1.60 4.60 -14.87
C SER A 60 -1.03 4.83 -16.27
N ARG A 61 -0.48 3.81 -16.93
CA ARG A 61 0.12 3.85 -18.27
C ARG A 61 -0.79 3.17 -19.29
#